data_AF-A0A6C0GFG9-F1
#
_entry.id   AF-A0A6C0GFG9-F1
#
_cell.length_a   1.000
_cell.length_b   1.000
_cell.length_c   1.000
_cell.angle_alpha   90.00
_cell.angle_beta   90.00
_cell.angle_gamma   90.00
#
_symmetry.space_group_name_H-M   'P 1'
#
loop_
_entity.id
_entity.type
_entity.pdbx_description
1 polymer ?
#
loop_
_entity_poly.entity_id
_entity_poly.type
_entity_poly.pdbx_seq_one_letter_code
_entity_poly.pdbx_strand_id
1 'polypeptide(L)'
;MLPEKAHIQSGMSYQERNEVETQLLMLRKTDETKFIELLFKQYYSPLCRTVNRMVNDTDAAEDLVQDVFMKMWNNRQTLEINFSFKSYLYRSAINAALNHLEKNKKNVALEDSNFIEPTSSEADEQLHYSEVQQRVQEATDALPPACKTIFVLSRHENMSYKEIAEALQISPKTVENQMGKALKHFREYLNVYIKHLFSIIL
;
A
#
# COMPACT_ATOMS: atom_id res chain seq x y z
N MET A 1 -18.22 24.54 -2.02
CA MET A 1 -18.63 23.29 -2.72
C MET A 1 -17.33 22.67 -3.21
N LEU A 2 -16.86 21.59 -2.57
CA LEU A 2 -15.68 20.86 -3.05
C LEU A 2 -16.01 20.28 -4.43
N PRO A 3 -15.11 20.35 -5.42
CA PRO A 3 -15.38 19.77 -6.73
C PRO A 3 -15.59 18.27 -6.55
N GLU A 4 -16.74 17.79 -7.01
CA GLU A 4 -17.27 16.41 -6.93
C GLU A 4 -16.36 15.35 -7.61
N LYS A 5 -15.19 15.77 -8.12
CA LYS A 5 -14.16 14.91 -8.73
C LYS A 5 -12.74 15.35 -8.39
N ALA A 6 -12.47 15.77 -7.15
CA ALA A 6 -11.09 15.85 -6.67
C ALA A 6 -10.57 14.45 -6.35
N HIS A 7 -10.32 13.64 -7.39
CA HIS A 7 -9.30 12.62 -7.27
C HIS A 7 -8.00 13.34 -6.90
N ILE A 8 -7.57 13.24 -5.65
CA ILE A 8 -6.24 13.67 -5.19
C ILE A 8 -5.22 12.68 -5.79
N GLN A 9 -5.10 12.70 -7.12
CA GLN A 9 -4.21 11.88 -7.90
C GLN A 9 -2.95 12.68 -8.23
N SER A 10 -1.85 11.94 -8.34
CA SER A 10 -0.56 12.40 -8.87
C SER A 10 -0.78 13.26 -10.12
N GLY A 11 -0.57 14.59 -9.98
CA GLY A 11 -0.86 15.57 -11.04
C GLY A 11 -1.31 16.95 -10.54
N MET A 12 -1.75 17.08 -9.28
CA MET A 12 -2.09 18.39 -8.69
C MET A 12 -0.87 19.31 -8.59
N SER A 13 -1.07 20.58 -8.92
CA SER A 13 -0.09 21.64 -8.67
C SER A 13 0.20 21.80 -7.17
N TYR A 14 1.34 22.41 -6.84
CA TYR A 14 1.66 22.73 -5.43
C TYR A 14 0.61 23.63 -4.76
N GLN A 15 0.02 24.55 -5.53
CA GLN A 15 -0.99 25.48 -5.04
C GLN A 15 -2.29 24.76 -4.68
N GLU A 16 -2.78 23.89 -5.56
CA GLU A 16 -4.00 23.11 -5.32
C GLU A 16 -3.85 22.17 -4.11
N ARG A 17 -2.68 21.54 -3.94
CA ARG A 17 -2.41 20.69 -2.76
C ARG A 17 -2.44 21.49 -1.46
N ASN A 18 -1.81 22.65 -1.41
CA ASN A 18 -1.81 23.49 -0.22
C ASN A 18 -3.22 24.00 0.14
N GLU A 19 -4.04 24.30 -0.87
CA GLU A 19 -5.41 24.74 -0.63
C GLU A 19 -6.26 23.64 0.02
N VAL A 20 -6.18 22.41 -0.52
CA VAL A 20 -6.89 21.25 0.06
C VAL A 20 -6.45 20.98 1.50
N GLU A 21 -5.15 20.99 1.77
CA GLU A 21 -4.61 20.79 3.13
C GLU A 21 -5.10 21.89 4.10
N THR A 22 -5.14 23.14 3.64
CA THR A 22 -5.66 24.26 4.44
C THR A 22 -7.15 24.09 4.75
N GLN A 23 -7.95 23.68 3.76
CA GLN A 23 -9.37 23.42 3.96
C GLN A 23 -9.61 22.27 4.94
N LEU A 24 -8.84 21.18 4.85
CA LEU A 24 -8.92 20.06 5.79
C LEU A 24 -8.53 20.49 7.21
N LEU A 25 -7.50 21.32 7.37
CA LEU A 25 -7.12 21.89 8.68
C LEU A 25 -8.19 22.79 9.28
N MET A 26 -8.92 23.54 8.45
CA MET A 26 -10.06 24.34 8.90
C MET A 26 -11.23 23.46 9.33
N LEU A 27 -11.61 22.49 8.49
CA LEU A 27 -12.67 21.52 8.82
C LEU A 27 -12.36 20.76 10.10
N ARG A 28 -11.10 20.38 10.34
CA ARG A 28 -10.68 19.74 11.59
C ARG A 28 -11.04 20.55 12.84
N LYS A 29 -11.16 21.87 12.74
CA LYS A 29 -11.55 22.75 13.87
C LYS A 29 -13.04 23.07 13.90
N THR A 30 -13.68 23.19 12.74
CA THR A 30 -15.05 23.67 12.62
C THR A 30 -16.09 22.56 12.51
N ASP A 31 -15.72 21.44 11.90
CA ASP A 31 -16.58 20.27 11.66
C ASP A 31 -15.72 19.00 11.57
N GLU A 32 -15.39 18.46 12.74
CA GLU A 32 -14.53 17.29 12.90
C GLU A 32 -15.10 16.05 12.21
N THR A 33 -16.42 15.90 12.20
CA THR A 33 -17.13 14.80 11.53
C THR A 33 -16.95 14.90 10.03
N LYS A 34 -17.17 16.08 9.44
CA LYS A 34 -16.96 16.30 8.00
C LYS A 34 -15.51 16.12 7.60
N PHE A 35 -14.57 16.58 8.42
CA PHE A 35 -13.15 16.38 8.22
C PHE A 35 -12.80 14.89 8.06
N ILE A 36 -13.27 14.04 8.96
CA ILE A 36 -12.98 12.60 8.93
C ILE A 36 -13.77 11.89 7.84
N GLU A 37 -15.03 12.26 7.60
CA GLU A 37 -15.86 11.72 6.51
C GLU A 37 -15.18 11.89 5.15
N LEU A 38 -14.61 13.07 4.88
CA LEU A 38 -13.90 13.35 3.63
C LEU A 38 -12.66 12.47 3.47
N LEU A 39 -11.85 12.36 4.52
CA LEU A 39 -10.65 11.51 4.50
C LEU A 39 -11.02 10.04 4.34
N PHE A 40 -12.06 9.58 5.02
CA PHE A 40 -12.53 8.20 4.95
C PHE A 40 -13.01 7.85 3.54
N LYS A 41 -13.90 8.67 2.97
CA LYS A 41 -14.41 8.47 1.60
C LYS A 41 -13.29 8.44 0.56
N GLN A 42 -12.27 9.27 0.74
CA GLN A 42 -11.17 9.38 -0.21
C GLN A 42 -10.15 8.24 -0.07
N TYR A 43 -9.80 7.86 1.16
CA TYR A 43 -8.62 7.03 1.42
C TYR A 43 -8.91 5.63 1.92
N TYR A 44 -10.10 5.33 2.45
CA TYR A 44 -10.38 4.00 3.02
C TYR A 44 -10.12 2.87 2.02
N SER A 45 -10.79 2.89 0.87
CA SER A 45 -10.66 1.84 -0.14
C SER A 45 -9.24 1.72 -0.74
N PRO A 46 -8.54 2.81 -1.13
CA PRO A 46 -7.13 2.74 -1.53
C PRO A 46 -6.19 2.17 -0.45
N LEU A 47 -6.38 2.55 0.81
CA LEU A 47 -5.57 2.04 1.92
C LEU A 47 -5.83 0.56 2.15
N CYS A 48 -7.09 0.09 2.16
CA CYS A 48 -7.40 -1.34 2.30
C CYS A 48 -6.76 -2.15 1.18
N ARG A 49 -6.82 -1.69 -0.07
CA ARG A 49 -6.11 -2.35 -1.19
C ARG A 49 -4.61 -2.37 -1.00
N THR A 50 -4.02 -1.27 -0.55
CA THR A 50 -2.58 -1.17 -0.30
C THR A 50 -2.14 -2.13 0.81
N VAL A 51 -2.84 -2.12 1.95
CA VAL A 51 -2.56 -2.99 3.09
C VAL A 51 -2.79 -4.45 2.71
N ASN A 52 -3.88 -4.77 2.03
CA ASN A 52 -4.16 -6.14 1.56
C ASN A 52 -3.03 -6.66 0.67
N ARG A 53 -2.53 -5.85 -0.28
CA ARG A 53 -1.36 -6.26 -1.08
C ARG A 53 -0.10 -6.49 -0.26
N MET A 54 0.00 -5.94 0.95
CA MET A 54 1.14 -6.18 1.84
C MET A 54 0.94 -7.43 2.69
N VAL A 55 -0.24 -7.61 3.29
CA VAL A 55 -0.53 -8.66 4.28
C VAL A 55 -1.19 -9.91 3.72
N ASN A 56 -1.76 -9.82 2.51
CA ASN A 56 -2.52 -10.87 1.81
C ASN A 56 -3.69 -11.44 2.64
N ASP A 57 -4.35 -10.58 3.40
CA ASP A 57 -5.48 -10.89 4.25
C ASP A 57 -6.44 -9.68 4.18
N THR A 58 -7.62 -9.91 3.60
CA THR A 58 -8.59 -8.84 3.35
C THR A 58 -9.21 -8.35 4.66
N ASP A 59 -9.55 -9.28 5.55
CA ASP A 59 -10.20 -8.96 6.83
C ASP A 59 -9.22 -8.18 7.72
N ALA A 60 -7.97 -8.69 7.83
CA ALA A 60 -6.93 -7.97 8.55
C ALA A 60 -6.64 -6.59 7.92
N ALA A 61 -6.68 -6.46 6.59
CA ALA A 61 -6.44 -5.18 5.94
C ALA A 61 -7.53 -4.14 6.27
N GLU A 62 -8.80 -4.54 6.27
CA GLU A 62 -9.91 -3.66 6.63
C GLU A 62 -9.82 -3.25 8.10
N ASP A 63 -9.58 -4.21 9.01
CA ASP A 63 -9.42 -3.95 10.44
C ASP A 63 -8.27 -2.98 10.72
N LEU A 64 -7.10 -3.20 10.11
CA LEU A 64 -5.92 -2.33 10.29
C LEU A 64 -6.19 -0.91 9.80
N VAL A 65 -6.90 -0.74 8.68
CA VAL A 65 -7.22 0.59 8.14
C VAL A 65 -8.30 1.27 8.98
N GLN A 66 -9.31 0.53 9.45
CA GLN A 66 -10.31 1.03 10.38
C GLN A 66 -9.65 1.55 11.66
N ASP A 67 -8.71 0.79 12.22
CA ASP A 67 -7.92 1.19 13.39
C ASP A 67 -7.14 2.50 13.17
N VAL A 68 -6.60 2.70 11.95
CA VAL A 68 -5.92 3.96 11.59
C VAL A 68 -6.89 5.13 11.63
N PHE A 69 -8.08 4.99 11.05
CA PHE A 69 -9.10 6.04 11.10
C PHE A 69 -9.62 6.29 12.52
N MET A 70 -9.79 5.24 13.33
CA MET A 70 -10.17 5.38 14.74
C MET A 70 -9.10 6.12 15.55
N LYS A 71 -7.82 5.80 15.34
CA LYS A 71 -6.70 6.52 15.97
C LYS A 71 -6.64 7.97 15.51
N MET A 72 -6.89 8.24 14.23
CA MET A 72 -6.97 9.61 13.72
C MET A 72 -8.13 10.37 14.35
N TRP A 73 -9.32 9.75 14.43
CA TRP A 73 -10.49 10.33 15.09
C TRP A 73 -10.17 10.69 16.53
N ASN A 74 -9.66 9.75 17.32
CA ASN A 74 -9.37 9.96 18.73
C ASN A 74 -8.32 11.06 18.98
N ASN A 75 -7.35 11.20 18.09
CA ASN A 75 -6.24 12.16 18.23
C ASN A 75 -6.39 13.39 17.33
N ARG A 76 -7.54 13.61 16.69
CA ARG A 76 -7.72 14.61 15.62
C ARG A 76 -7.33 16.04 16.03
N GLN A 77 -7.54 16.41 17.29
CA GLN A 77 -7.23 17.75 17.80
C GLN A 77 -5.73 17.96 18.04
N THR A 78 -5.00 16.91 18.39
CA THR A 78 -3.57 16.94 18.74
C THR A 78 -2.68 16.42 17.62
N LEU A 79 -3.26 16.03 16.48
CA LEU A 79 -2.54 15.45 15.37
C LEU A 79 -1.60 16.47 14.73
N GLU A 80 -0.29 16.20 14.76
CA GLU A 80 0.71 16.96 14.05
C GLU A 80 0.98 16.34 12.68
N ILE A 81 0.71 17.11 11.62
CA ILE A 81 0.92 16.67 10.24
C ILE A 81 2.10 17.44 9.66
N ASN A 82 3.18 16.72 9.42
CA ASN A 82 4.43 17.28 8.93
C ASN A 82 4.47 17.49 7.41
N PHE A 83 3.65 16.75 6.65
CA PHE A 83 3.67 16.78 5.18
C PHE A 83 2.28 16.97 4.59
N SER A 84 1.41 15.96 4.70
CA SER A 84 0.04 15.99 4.21
C SER A 84 -0.81 14.95 4.93
N PHE A 85 -2.14 15.11 4.92
CA PHE A 85 -3.06 14.07 5.43
C PHE A 85 -2.88 12.75 4.67
N LYS A 86 -2.64 12.82 3.35
CA LYS A 86 -2.31 11.66 2.52
C LYS A 86 -1.08 10.93 3.06
N SER A 87 0.05 11.62 3.20
CA SER A 87 1.30 11.03 3.68
C SER A 87 1.13 10.44 5.08
N TYR A 88 0.41 11.11 5.97
CA TYR A 88 0.11 10.60 7.31
C TYR A 88 -0.70 9.29 7.28
N LEU A 89 -1.76 9.24 6.46
CA LEU A 89 -2.65 8.07 6.38
C LEU A 89 -1.93 6.86 5.79
N TYR A 90 -1.22 7.02 4.66
CA TYR A 90 -0.43 5.93 4.09
C TYR A 90 0.64 5.45 5.06
N ARG A 91 1.35 6.37 5.73
CA ARG A 91 2.33 5.99 6.76
C ARG A 91 1.71 5.14 7.86
N SER A 92 0.58 5.61 8.40
CA SER A 92 -0.08 4.95 9.53
C SER A 92 -0.57 3.55 9.16
N ALA A 93 -1.17 3.41 7.97
CA ALA A 93 -1.62 2.12 7.44
C ALA A 93 -0.45 1.17 7.15
N ILE A 94 0.63 1.65 6.54
CA ILE A 94 1.83 0.86 6.26
C ILE A 94 2.48 0.39 7.55
N ASN A 95 2.63 1.27 8.55
CA ASN A 95 3.18 0.89 9.84
C ASN A 95 2.30 -0.16 10.53
N ALA A 96 0.97 -0.04 10.44
CA ALA A 96 0.04 -1.03 10.96
C ALA A 96 0.25 -2.39 10.27
N ALA A 97 0.36 -2.40 8.94
CA ALA A 97 0.63 -3.60 8.15
C ALA A 97 1.99 -4.25 8.49
N LEU A 98 3.06 -3.45 8.59
CA LEU A 98 4.39 -3.95 8.94
C LEU A 98 4.41 -4.54 10.35
N ASN A 99 3.76 -3.88 11.32
CA ASN A 99 3.63 -4.40 12.69
C ASN A 99 2.83 -5.71 12.73
N HIS A 100 1.76 -5.81 11.94
CA HIS A 100 0.97 -7.04 11.81
C HIS A 100 1.83 -8.19 11.24
N LEU A 101 2.58 -7.94 10.16
CA LEU A 101 3.49 -8.92 9.56
C LEU A 101 4.60 -9.35 10.53
N GLU A 102 5.15 -8.43 11.33
CA GLU A 102 6.17 -8.77 12.33
C GLU A 102 5.61 -9.66 13.44
N LYS A 103 4.38 -9.39 13.90
CA LYS A 103 3.69 -10.22 14.91
C LYS A 103 3.37 -11.61 14.37
N ASN A 104 2.86 -11.72 13.15
CA ASN A 104 2.53 -13.01 12.55
C ASN A 104 3.77 -13.87 12.32
N LYS A 105 4.92 -13.27 11.95
CA LYS A 105 6.20 -14.00 11.88
C LYS A 105 6.62 -14.59 13.21
N LYS A 106 6.38 -13.88 14.32
CA LYS A 106 6.68 -14.36 15.68
C LYS A 106 5.74 -15.48 16.11
N ASN A 107 4.47 -15.43 15.69
CA ASN A 107 3.49 -16.46 16.02
C ASN A 107 3.71 -17.75 15.20
N VAL A 108 4.03 -17.65 13.91
CA VAL A 108 4.35 -18.82 13.07
C VAL A 108 5.65 -19.51 13.53
N ALA A 109 6.61 -18.78 14.10
CA ALA A 109 7.81 -19.37 14.68
C ALA A 109 7.56 -20.14 16.00
N LEU A 110 6.38 -20.00 16.61
CA LEU A 110 5.94 -20.74 17.80
C LEU A 110 4.99 -21.90 17.44
N GLU A 111 4.40 -21.87 16.26
CA GLU A 111 3.50 -22.89 15.71
C GLU A 111 4.11 -23.49 14.44
N ASP A 112 5.19 -24.26 14.59
CA ASP A 112 5.66 -25.17 13.54
C ASP A 112 4.62 -26.28 13.32
N SER A 113 3.64 -26.03 12.45
CA SER A 113 3.02 -26.97 11.52
C SER A 113 1.68 -26.42 11.03
N ASN A 114 1.64 -25.85 9.83
CA ASN A 114 0.60 -26.09 8.82
C ASN A 114 0.87 -25.18 7.63
N PHE A 115 1.53 -25.77 6.62
CA PHE A 115 1.65 -25.18 5.30
C PHE A 115 0.25 -25.20 4.67
N ILE A 116 -0.39 -24.03 4.55
CA ILE A 116 -1.67 -23.89 3.86
C ILE A 116 -1.34 -23.68 2.38
N GLU A 117 -1.71 -24.66 1.54
CA GLU A 117 -1.67 -24.54 0.09
C GLU A 117 -2.69 -23.50 -0.41
N PRO A 118 -2.38 -22.71 -1.46
CA PRO A 118 -3.37 -21.84 -2.07
C PRO A 118 -4.33 -22.65 -2.95
N THR A 119 -5.62 -22.62 -2.60
CA THR A 119 -6.73 -23.12 -3.41
C THR A 119 -6.95 -22.25 -4.64
N SER A 120 -6.86 -22.84 -5.84
CA SER A 120 -7.23 -22.23 -7.12
C SER A 120 -8.53 -22.86 -7.66
N SER A 121 -9.39 -22.04 -8.26
CA SER A 121 -10.66 -22.44 -8.90
C SER A 121 -10.72 -21.94 -10.35
N GLU A 122 -10.77 -22.91 -11.27
CA GLU A 122 -11.40 -23.05 -12.61
C GLU A 122 -11.63 -21.82 -13.55
N ALA A 123 -11.00 -21.86 -14.75
CA ALA A 123 -11.64 -22.05 -16.09
C ALA A 123 -10.79 -21.49 -17.28
N ASP A 124 -10.80 -22.23 -18.39
CA ASP A 124 -9.65 -22.54 -19.29
C ASP A 124 -9.15 -21.51 -20.34
N GLU A 125 -9.66 -20.28 -20.44
CA GLU A 125 -9.06 -19.23 -21.32
C GLU A 125 -8.58 -17.99 -20.55
N GLN A 126 -9.03 -17.85 -19.30
CA GLN A 126 -8.50 -16.91 -18.31
C GLN A 126 -7.12 -17.34 -17.77
N LEU A 127 -6.76 -18.62 -17.98
CA LEU A 127 -5.62 -19.31 -17.37
C LEU A 127 -4.26 -18.69 -17.69
N HIS A 128 -4.01 -18.24 -18.92
CA HIS A 128 -2.71 -17.67 -19.25
C HIS A 128 -2.49 -16.27 -18.66
N TYR A 129 -3.55 -15.45 -18.58
CA TYR A 129 -3.46 -14.13 -17.92
C TYR A 129 -3.42 -14.27 -16.40
N SER A 130 -4.19 -15.20 -15.84
CA SER A 130 -4.18 -15.48 -14.40
C SER A 130 -2.85 -16.08 -13.97
N GLU A 131 -2.22 -16.93 -14.77
CA GLU A 131 -0.91 -17.50 -14.45
C GLU A 131 0.17 -16.42 -14.39
N VAL A 132 0.23 -15.52 -15.38
CA VAL A 132 1.19 -14.40 -15.36
C VAL A 132 0.93 -13.47 -14.17
N GLN A 133 -0.32 -13.14 -13.87
CA GLN A 133 -0.65 -12.33 -12.70
C GLN A 133 -0.29 -13.02 -11.39
N GLN A 134 -0.57 -14.33 -11.28
CA GLN A 134 -0.20 -15.14 -10.14
C GLN A 134 1.32 -15.15 -9.96
N ARG A 135 2.11 -15.32 -11.02
CA ARG A 135 3.58 -15.25 -10.94
C ARG A 135 4.09 -13.88 -10.50
N VAL A 136 3.47 -12.81 -10.98
CA VAL A 136 3.81 -11.45 -10.52
C VAL A 136 3.46 -11.28 -9.04
N GLN A 137 2.33 -11.83 -8.59
CA GLN A 137 1.93 -11.81 -7.19
C GLN A 137 2.91 -12.61 -6.33
N GLU A 138 3.26 -13.84 -6.70
CA GLU A 138 4.28 -14.67 -6.04
C GLU A 138 5.64 -13.94 -5.95
N ALA A 139 6.09 -13.34 -7.05
CA ALA A 139 7.33 -12.58 -7.08
C ALA A 139 7.28 -11.34 -6.17
N THR A 140 6.10 -10.74 -6.04
CA THR A 140 5.84 -9.60 -5.13
C THR A 140 5.83 -10.05 -3.67
N ASP A 141 5.28 -11.23 -3.38
CA ASP A 141 5.21 -11.80 -2.03
C ASP A 141 6.56 -12.29 -1.52
N ALA A 142 7.44 -12.73 -2.42
CA ALA A 142 8.82 -13.07 -2.10
C ALA A 142 9.71 -11.84 -1.82
N LEU A 143 9.24 -10.60 -2.08
CA LEU A 143 10.01 -9.40 -1.77
C LEU A 143 10.16 -9.18 -0.26
N PRO A 144 11.32 -8.67 0.19
CA PRO A 144 11.44 -8.11 1.52
C PRO A 144 10.39 -7.01 1.76
N PRO A 145 9.80 -6.89 2.97
CA PRO A 145 8.67 -6.00 3.24
C PRO A 145 8.89 -4.55 2.81
N ALA A 146 10.09 -4.01 2.99
CA ALA A 146 10.44 -2.64 2.57
C ALA A 146 10.41 -2.47 1.03
N CYS A 147 10.93 -3.45 0.29
CA CYS A 147 10.90 -3.45 -1.18
C CYS A 147 9.46 -3.59 -1.68
N LYS A 148 8.70 -4.54 -1.08
CA LYS A 148 7.28 -4.78 -1.39
C LYS A 148 6.44 -3.51 -1.20
N THR A 149 6.60 -2.85 -0.06
CA THR A 149 5.87 -1.60 0.27
C THR A 149 6.13 -0.52 -0.78
N ILE A 150 7.40 -0.23 -1.06
CA ILE A 150 7.77 0.83 -2.01
C ILE A 150 7.29 0.49 -3.43
N PHE A 151 7.37 -0.77 -3.84
CA PHE A 151 6.84 -1.24 -5.11
C PHE A 151 5.32 -1.03 -5.20
N VAL A 152 4.57 -1.44 -4.18
CA VAL A 152 3.11 -1.30 -4.15
C VAL A 152 2.69 0.17 -4.24
N LEU A 153 3.31 1.06 -3.45
CA LEU A 153 3.00 2.49 -3.47
C LEU A 153 3.30 3.13 -4.83
N SER A 154 4.42 2.77 -5.45
CA SER A 154 4.77 3.32 -6.75
C SER A 154 3.87 2.79 -7.86
N ARG A 155 3.64 1.47 -7.90
CA ARG A 155 3.00 0.82 -9.05
C ARG A 155 1.48 0.89 -9.00
N HIS A 156 0.90 0.84 -7.81
CA HIS A 156 -0.56 0.79 -7.66
C HIS A 156 -1.17 2.08 -7.16
N GLU A 157 -0.47 2.81 -6.30
CA GLU A 157 -0.93 4.10 -5.77
C GLU A 157 -0.40 5.28 -6.60
N ASN A 158 0.40 5.00 -7.65
CA ASN A 158 1.03 5.98 -8.55
C ASN A 158 1.80 7.08 -7.79
N MET A 159 2.32 6.77 -6.60
CA MET A 159 3.06 7.72 -5.80
C MET A 159 4.45 7.94 -6.40
N SER A 160 4.83 9.21 -6.52
CA SER A 160 6.20 9.59 -6.89
C SER A 160 7.18 9.20 -5.80
N TYR A 161 8.48 9.08 -6.14
CA TYR A 161 9.50 8.74 -5.14
C TYR A 161 9.58 9.77 -4.03
N LYS A 162 9.27 11.04 -4.33
CA LYS A 162 9.17 12.11 -3.33
C LYS A 162 8.01 11.86 -2.37
N GLU A 163 6.80 11.57 -2.87
CA GLU A 163 5.64 11.28 -2.02
C GLU A 163 5.86 10.02 -1.17
N ILE A 164 6.50 8.99 -1.73
CA ILE A 164 6.86 7.77 -0.98
C ILE A 164 7.87 8.10 0.13
N ALA A 165 8.89 8.90 -0.17
CA ALA A 165 9.88 9.34 0.80
C ALA A 165 9.24 10.13 1.95
N GLU A 166 8.29 11.02 1.66
CA GLU A 166 7.53 11.78 2.65
C GLU A 166 6.63 10.88 3.51
N ALA A 167 5.88 9.96 2.88
CA ALA A 167 5.01 9.03 3.58
C ALA A 167 5.81 8.10 4.49
N LEU A 168 6.92 7.54 4.01
CA LEU A 168 7.74 6.61 4.79
C LEU A 168 8.77 7.29 5.69
N GLN A 169 8.92 8.62 5.59
CA GLN A 169 9.97 9.41 6.27
C GLN A 169 11.39 8.86 6.05
N ILE A 170 11.71 8.56 4.81
CA ILE A 170 13.03 8.10 4.37
C ILE A 170 13.57 9.02 3.28
N SER A 171 14.86 8.90 2.94
CA SER A 171 15.40 9.70 1.84
C SER A 171 14.85 9.22 0.49
N PRO A 172 14.65 10.10 -0.52
CA PRO A 172 14.33 9.70 -1.89
C PRO A 172 15.35 8.71 -2.46
N LYS A 173 16.62 8.82 -2.03
CA LYS A 173 17.67 7.86 -2.42
C LYS A 173 17.42 6.47 -1.85
N THR A 174 16.90 6.38 -0.64
CA THR A 174 16.48 5.10 -0.04
C THR A 174 15.35 4.49 -0.86
N VAL A 175 14.37 5.29 -1.30
CA VAL A 175 13.27 4.83 -2.16
C VAL A 175 13.80 4.25 -3.47
N GLU A 176 14.68 4.99 -4.16
CA GLU A 176 15.31 4.56 -5.41
C GLU A 176 16.08 3.25 -5.23
N ASN A 177 16.90 3.15 -4.18
CA ASN A 177 17.68 1.95 -3.88
C ASN A 177 16.78 0.73 -3.61
N GLN A 178 15.69 0.90 -2.86
CA GLN A 178 14.75 -0.19 -2.57
C GLN A 178 13.94 -0.59 -3.81
N MET A 179 13.58 0.37 -4.68
CA MET A 179 12.95 0.05 -5.96
C MET A 179 13.92 -0.72 -6.87
N GLY A 180 15.19 -0.33 -6.93
CA GLY A 180 16.22 -1.06 -7.66
C GLY A 180 16.36 -2.51 -7.18
N LYS A 181 16.32 -2.73 -5.86
CA LYS A 181 16.28 -4.09 -5.28
C LYS A 181 15.04 -4.86 -5.67
N ALA A 182 13.86 -4.24 -5.61
CA ALA A 182 12.60 -4.88 -6.02
C ALA A 182 12.66 -5.32 -7.49
N LEU A 183 13.06 -4.42 -8.40
CA LEU A 183 13.17 -4.72 -9.83
C LEU A 183 14.22 -5.80 -10.13
N LYS A 184 15.35 -5.80 -9.41
CA LYS A 184 16.35 -6.87 -9.52
C LYS A 184 15.75 -8.22 -9.11
N HIS A 185 15.03 -8.26 -8.00
CA HIS A 185 14.35 -9.47 -7.53
C HIS A 185 13.33 -9.98 -8.55
N PHE A 186 12.48 -9.10 -9.10
CA PHE A 186 11.56 -9.48 -10.18
C PHE A 186 12.31 -10.05 -11.40
N ARG A 187 13.42 -9.42 -11.80
CA ARG A 187 14.23 -9.91 -12.92
C ARG A 187 14.78 -11.31 -12.66
N GLU A 188 15.25 -11.58 -11.45
CA GLU A 188 15.79 -12.88 -11.07
C GLU A 188 14.69 -13.95 -11.03
N TYR A 189 13.55 -13.64 -10.39
CA TYR A 189 12.41 -14.56 -10.26
C TYR A 189 11.79 -14.90 -11.63
N LEU A 190 11.58 -13.89 -12.48
CA LEU A 190 10.97 -14.07 -13.79
C LEU A 190 11.95 -14.65 -14.84
N ASN A 191 13.26 -14.46 -14.70
CA ASN A 191 14.24 -15.07 -15.60
C ASN A 191 14.24 -16.61 -15.49
N VAL A 192 14.01 -17.16 -14.30
CA VAL A 192 13.85 -18.61 -14.12
C VAL A 192 12.66 -19.08 -14.94
N TYR A 193 11.54 -18.37 -14.84
CA TYR A 193 10.33 -18.70 -15.59
C TYR A 193 10.51 -18.56 -17.10
N ILE A 194 11.09 -17.46 -17.59
CA ILE A 194 11.35 -17.24 -19.02
C ILE A 194 12.24 -18.38 -19.57
N LYS A 195 13.26 -18.81 -18.83
CA LYS A 195 14.11 -19.95 -19.22
C LYS A 195 13.34 -21.27 -19.27
N HIS A 196 12.46 -21.53 -18.32
CA HIS A 196 11.60 -22.73 -18.34
C HIS A 196 10.64 -22.71 -19.52
N LEU A 197 10.03 -21.56 -19.83
CA LEU A 197 9.16 -21.37 -20.99
C LEU A 197 9.91 -21.64 -22.30
N PHE A 198 11.13 -21.11 -22.43
CA PHE A 198 11.98 -21.40 -23.59
C PHE A 198 12.39 -22.88 -23.67
N SER A 199 12.60 -23.57 -22.55
CA SER A 199 12.94 -25.00 -22.54
C SER A 199 11.76 -25.93 -22.85
N ILE A 200 10.52 -25.44 -22.72
CA ILE A 200 9.30 -26.21 -23.07
C ILE A 200 8.95 -26.03 -24.55
N ILE A 201 9.31 -24.89 -25.14
CA ILE A 201 8.99 -24.53 -26.52
C ILE A 201 10.05 -25.02 -27.53
N LEU A 202 11.25 -25.39 -27.08
CA LEU A 202 12.40 -25.80 -27.90
C LEU A 202 12.73 -27.29 -27.70
#